data_AF-A0A4Q3WCQ8-F1
#
_entry.id   AF-A0A4Q3WCQ8-F1
#
_cell.length_a   1.000
_cell.length_b   1.000
_cell.length_c   1.000
_cell.angle_alpha   90.00
_cell.angle_beta   90.00
_cell.angle_gamma   90.00
#
_symmetry.space_group_name_H-M   'P 1'
#
loop_
_entity.id
_entity.type
_entity.pdbx_description
1 polymer ?
#
loop_
_entity_poly.entity_id
_entity_poly.type
_entity_poly.pdbx_seq_one_letter_code
_entity_poly.pdbx_strand_id
1 'polypeptide(L)'
;SDPLSNEALLDAGQISAENLSDRKAAKGYYSQLLEKSGSRSEAAATATLKLGCLAIEDKDGKTAQTLLQRVIQRWPNLKDRVAEAQFRLGITYETLFKNKDWATRAYDKIISHYPNSTWANDARARLGQIVYFTNKDIRPVRRVLIAVQPLPDDGAADGSLWASLRPILAARGVEADDVTLRGWSLGPFYAGYDPKNPSRVIKAPFDYFENVLANAGLRFSIKSGGDEAKALRDLQDEVDAARAPLVYFQERGQGSWALCVGYDSDRGEVMLQRRGARFDTLNAKTFAGYWKAKSSLGGSYTLISFVPRDGKARPKPSLTPVPSPTPKPGQTPLPALLAPPEFVWELQAISAREADLRALGRAATLLTRPREGGALLNAEGLSALAKELAGVARMAPVST
;
A
#
# COMPACT_ATOMS: atom_id res chain seq x y z
N SER A 1 -53.09 6.16 21.16
CA SER A 1 -51.98 6.61 22.02
C SER A 1 -51.94 8.12 22.01
N ASP A 2 -52.03 8.75 23.17
CA ASP A 2 -51.92 10.21 23.31
C ASP A 2 -50.46 10.63 23.07
N PRO A 3 -50.16 11.48 22.06
CA PRO A 3 -48.81 11.95 21.77
C PRO A 3 -48.12 12.62 22.97
N LEU A 4 -48.87 13.39 23.77
CA LEU A 4 -48.33 14.09 24.94
C LEU A 4 -47.90 13.11 26.04
N SER A 5 -48.65 12.02 26.22
CA SER A 5 -48.26 10.95 27.15
C SER A 5 -47.00 10.20 26.70
N ASN A 6 -46.75 10.08 25.40
CA ASN A 6 -45.54 9.40 24.89
C ASN A 6 -44.30 10.27 25.06
N GLU A 7 -44.43 11.57 24.79
CA GLU A 7 -43.36 12.56 24.96
C GLU A 7 -42.97 12.69 26.43
N ALA A 8 -43.94 12.81 27.33
CA ALA A 8 -43.69 12.87 28.78
C ALA A 8 -42.95 11.63 29.32
N LEU A 9 -43.26 10.43 28.81
CA LEU A 9 -42.56 9.20 29.20
C LEU A 9 -41.15 9.12 28.62
N LEU A 10 -40.93 9.64 27.41
CA LEU A 10 -39.62 9.73 26.79
C LEU A 10 -38.71 10.65 27.62
N ASP A 11 -39.21 11.83 27.96
CA ASP A 11 -38.49 12.84 28.75
C ASP A 11 -38.19 12.33 30.16
N ALA A 12 -39.18 11.71 30.83
CA ALA A 12 -38.98 11.09 32.13
C ALA A 12 -37.90 10.00 32.10
N GLY A 13 -37.88 9.18 31.04
CA GLY A 13 -36.85 8.19 30.79
C GLY A 13 -35.47 8.80 30.58
N GLN A 14 -35.38 9.91 29.83
CA GLN A 14 -34.12 10.60 29.56
C GLN A 14 -33.56 11.29 30.80
N ILE A 15 -34.39 12.04 31.53
CA ILE A 15 -34.01 12.70 32.80
C ILE A 15 -33.52 11.66 33.81
N SER A 16 -34.23 10.53 33.92
CA SER A 16 -33.84 9.48 34.86
C SER A 16 -32.50 8.84 34.49
N ALA A 17 -32.24 8.65 33.19
CA ALA A 17 -30.98 8.08 32.70
C ALA A 17 -29.80 9.05 32.83
N GLU A 18 -29.98 10.31 32.42
CA GLU A 18 -28.88 11.27 32.25
C GLU A 18 -28.66 12.13 33.51
N ASN A 19 -29.73 12.61 34.16
CA ASN A 19 -29.61 13.56 35.28
C ASN A 19 -29.57 12.85 36.64
N LEU A 20 -30.35 11.79 36.81
CA LEU A 20 -30.47 11.09 38.10
C LEU A 20 -29.58 9.85 38.19
N SER A 21 -29.01 9.40 37.07
CA SER A 21 -28.31 8.11 36.96
C SER A 21 -29.14 6.91 37.48
N ASP A 22 -30.47 7.06 37.58
CA ASP A 22 -31.38 6.01 38.01
C ASP A 22 -31.82 5.17 36.81
N ARG A 23 -30.96 4.20 36.49
CA ARG A 23 -31.17 3.28 35.37
C ARG A 23 -32.40 2.40 35.53
N LYS A 24 -32.80 2.09 36.76
CA LYS A 24 -33.98 1.25 37.02
C LYS A 24 -35.24 2.01 36.68
N ALA A 25 -35.33 3.27 37.12
CA ALA A 25 -36.42 4.16 36.75
C ALA A 25 -36.46 4.42 35.23
N ALA A 26 -35.30 4.70 34.61
CA ALA A 26 -35.22 4.93 33.16
C ALA A 26 -35.73 3.74 32.34
N LYS A 27 -35.31 2.50 32.68
CA LYS A 27 -35.82 1.28 32.03
C LYS A 27 -37.34 1.12 32.24
N GLY A 28 -37.84 1.47 33.42
CA GLY A 28 -39.27 1.47 33.74
C GLY A 28 -40.05 2.39 32.81
N TYR A 29 -39.62 3.64 32.67
CA TYR A 29 -40.29 4.62 31.80
C TYR A 29 -40.25 4.22 30.32
N TYR A 30 -39.10 3.76 29.81
CA TYR A 30 -39.02 3.28 28.42
C TYR A 30 -39.84 2.01 28.16
N SER A 31 -39.97 1.11 29.15
CA SER A 31 -40.82 -0.08 29.02
C SER A 31 -42.31 0.29 29.00
N GLN A 32 -42.74 1.22 29.86
CA GLN A 32 -44.11 1.75 29.83
C GLN A 32 -44.41 2.48 28.51
N LEU A 33 -43.43 3.20 27.95
CA LEU A 33 -43.56 3.84 26.64
C LEU A 33 -43.77 2.80 25.53
N LEU A 34 -43.08 1.65 25.58
CA LEU A 34 -43.27 0.57 24.61
C LEU A 34 -44.64 -0.11 24.71
N GLU A 35 -45.22 -0.19 25.91
CA GLU A 35 -46.56 -0.76 26.11
C GLU A 35 -47.68 0.18 25.62
N LYS A 36 -47.52 1.49 25.83
CA LYS A 36 -48.53 2.50 25.47
C LYS A 36 -48.44 2.99 24.03
N SER A 37 -47.26 2.90 23.42
CA SER A 37 -47.03 3.34 22.05
C SER A 37 -47.31 2.23 21.04
N GLY A 38 -47.78 2.61 19.85
CA GLY A 38 -47.99 1.65 18.76
C GLY A 38 -46.66 0.98 18.40
N SER A 39 -46.69 -0.33 18.14
CA SER A 39 -45.49 -1.15 17.96
C SER A 39 -44.58 -0.78 16.76
N ARG A 40 -45.00 0.18 15.91
CA ARG A 40 -44.22 0.78 14.81
C ARG A 40 -44.06 2.29 14.93
N SER A 41 -44.42 2.89 16.06
CA SER A 41 -44.25 4.33 16.29
C SER A 41 -42.78 4.71 16.42
N GLU A 42 -42.45 5.96 16.10
CA GLU A 42 -41.11 6.53 16.30
C GLU A 42 -40.71 6.59 17.79
N ALA A 43 -41.67 6.83 18.68
CA ALA A 43 -41.48 6.77 20.12
C ALA A 43 -41.03 5.36 20.56
N ALA A 44 -41.63 4.31 20.00
CA ALA A 44 -41.22 2.93 20.27
C ALA A 44 -39.81 2.62 19.75
N ALA A 45 -39.44 3.16 18.58
CA ALA A 45 -38.08 3.01 18.05
C ALA A 45 -37.05 3.66 18.98
N THR A 46 -37.34 4.88 19.46
CA THR A 46 -36.47 5.66 20.33
C THR A 46 -36.34 4.99 21.71
N ALA A 47 -37.44 4.54 22.31
CA ALA A 47 -37.42 3.79 23.57
C ALA A 47 -36.60 2.49 23.45
N THR A 48 -36.78 1.73 22.36
CA THR A 48 -36.02 0.49 22.11
C THR A 48 -34.53 0.77 21.96
N LEU A 49 -34.16 1.84 21.24
CA LEU A 49 -32.77 2.27 21.07
C LEU A 49 -32.12 2.67 22.39
N LYS A 50 -32.83 3.48 23.21
CA LYS A 50 -32.35 3.92 24.54
C LYS A 50 -32.19 2.75 25.51
N LEU A 51 -33.12 1.79 25.52
CA LEU A 51 -32.98 0.54 26.28
C LEU A 51 -31.77 -0.28 25.83
N GLY A 52 -31.50 -0.32 24.51
CA GLY A 52 -30.30 -0.94 23.96
C GLY A 52 -29.01 -0.28 24.46
N CYS A 53 -28.97 1.05 24.52
CA CYS A 53 -27.83 1.80 25.06
C CYS A 53 -27.62 1.53 26.55
N LEU A 54 -28.69 1.53 27.35
CA LEU A 54 -28.61 1.17 28.78
C LEU A 54 -28.10 -0.26 28.98
N ALA A 55 -28.48 -1.21 28.12
CA ALA A 55 -27.97 -2.57 28.17
C ALA A 55 -26.45 -2.65 27.87
N ILE A 56 -25.92 -1.78 26.99
CA ILE A 56 -24.46 -1.67 26.77
C ILE A 56 -23.77 -1.21 28.06
N GLU A 57 -24.31 -0.18 28.72
CA GLU A 57 -23.76 0.35 29.97
C GLU A 57 -23.78 -0.67 31.11
N ASP A 58 -24.81 -1.50 31.15
CA ASP A 58 -24.94 -2.60 32.10
C ASP A 58 -24.10 -3.83 31.73
N LYS A 59 -23.33 -3.75 30.63
CA LYS A 59 -22.49 -4.82 30.09
C LYS A 59 -23.27 -6.07 29.66
N ASP A 60 -24.58 -5.95 29.44
CA ASP A 60 -25.42 -7.01 28.92
C ASP A 60 -25.45 -6.99 27.38
N GLY A 61 -24.42 -7.58 26.79
CA GLY A 61 -24.26 -7.62 25.33
C GLY A 61 -25.40 -8.34 24.60
N LYS A 62 -26.03 -9.36 25.21
CA LYS A 62 -27.11 -10.13 24.58
C LYS A 62 -28.39 -9.30 24.46
N THR A 63 -28.76 -8.61 25.53
CA THR A 63 -29.91 -7.71 25.54
C THR A 63 -29.67 -6.51 24.63
N ALA A 64 -28.48 -5.91 24.68
CA ALA A 64 -28.09 -4.81 23.79
C ALA A 64 -28.21 -5.22 22.31
N GLN A 65 -27.60 -6.34 21.91
CA GLN A 65 -27.69 -6.84 20.54
C GLN A 65 -29.15 -7.04 20.10
N THR A 66 -29.96 -7.68 20.94
CA THR A 66 -31.37 -7.98 20.62
C THR A 66 -32.18 -6.71 20.39
N LEU A 67 -32.04 -5.72 21.26
CA LEU A 67 -32.78 -4.46 21.18
C LEU A 67 -32.32 -3.62 19.98
N LEU A 68 -31.02 -3.55 19.72
CA LEU A 68 -30.48 -2.77 18.58
C LEU A 68 -30.85 -3.40 17.24
N GLN A 69 -30.77 -4.74 17.12
CA GLN A 69 -31.24 -5.45 15.93
C GLN A 69 -32.75 -5.26 15.71
N ARG A 70 -33.55 -5.20 16.79
CA ARG A 70 -34.98 -4.90 16.71
C ARG A 70 -35.22 -3.50 16.11
N VAL A 71 -34.42 -2.49 16.48
CA VAL A 71 -34.52 -1.14 15.90
C VAL A 71 -34.31 -1.18 14.39
N ILE A 72 -33.23 -1.84 13.96
CA ILE A 72 -32.83 -1.94 12.55
C ILE A 72 -33.90 -2.66 11.72
N GLN A 73 -34.48 -3.75 12.25
CA GLN A 73 -35.44 -4.58 11.50
C GLN A 73 -36.84 -4.00 11.45
N ARG A 74 -37.29 -3.34 12.53
CA ARG A 74 -38.70 -2.95 12.70
C ARG A 74 -38.99 -1.52 12.28
N TRP A 75 -37.98 -0.64 12.24
CA TRP A 75 -38.12 0.75 11.83
C TRP A 75 -37.09 1.19 10.77
N PRO A 76 -37.00 0.49 9.62
CA PRO A 76 -36.01 0.79 8.58
C PRO A 76 -36.15 2.20 7.97
N ASN A 77 -37.34 2.80 8.07
CA ASN A 77 -37.61 4.14 7.53
C ASN A 77 -36.97 5.27 8.35
N LEU A 78 -36.64 5.02 9.63
CA LEU A 78 -36.04 6.01 10.53
C LEU A 78 -34.52 5.99 10.40
N LYS A 79 -34.00 6.47 9.26
CA LYS A 79 -32.59 6.33 8.86
C LYS A 79 -31.59 6.72 9.94
N ASP A 80 -31.81 7.84 10.63
CA ASP A 80 -30.90 8.31 11.68
C ASP A 80 -30.88 7.39 12.90
N ARG A 81 -32.04 6.87 13.32
CA ARG A 81 -32.16 5.92 14.43
C ARG A 81 -31.58 4.56 14.07
N VAL A 82 -31.72 4.13 12.82
CA VAL A 82 -31.13 2.89 12.34
C VAL A 82 -29.61 3.02 12.25
N ALA A 83 -29.10 4.15 11.78
CA ALA A 83 -27.66 4.45 11.78
C ALA A 83 -27.08 4.45 13.20
N GLU A 84 -27.76 5.08 14.16
CA GLU A 84 -27.38 5.05 15.58
C GLU A 84 -27.39 3.62 16.13
N ALA A 85 -28.47 2.86 15.89
CA ALA A 85 -28.60 1.49 16.37
C ALA A 85 -27.49 0.58 15.84
N GLN A 86 -27.17 0.74 14.55
CA GLN A 86 -26.11 0.01 13.87
C GLN A 86 -24.72 0.38 14.41
N PHE A 87 -24.49 1.66 14.76
CA PHE A 87 -23.27 2.13 15.42
C PHE A 87 -23.10 1.54 16.82
N ARG A 88 -24.14 1.62 17.65
CA ARG A 88 -24.17 1.04 19.00
C ARG A 88 -23.99 -0.49 18.95
N LEU A 89 -24.48 -1.15 17.91
CA LEU A 89 -24.27 -2.58 17.70
C LEU A 89 -22.78 -2.88 17.40
N GLY A 90 -22.12 -2.03 16.61
CA GLY A 90 -20.67 -2.09 16.41
C GLY A 90 -19.88 -1.95 17.72
N ILE A 91 -20.25 -0.98 18.56
CA ILE A 91 -19.65 -0.81 19.91
C ILE A 91 -19.87 -2.06 20.77
N THR A 92 -21.08 -2.63 20.73
CA THR A 92 -21.42 -3.83 21.50
C THR A 92 -20.53 -5.01 21.09
N TYR A 93 -20.34 -5.21 19.78
CA TYR A 93 -19.45 -6.25 19.25
C TYR A 93 -17.98 -6.01 19.61
N GLU A 94 -17.52 -4.77 19.50
CA GLU A 94 -16.14 -4.36 19.81
C GLU A 94 -15.80 -4.57 21.29
N THR A 95 -16.68 -4.12 22.19
CA THR A 95 -16.36 -3.97 23.61
C THR A 95 -16.85 -5.14 24.47
N LEU A 96 -18.08 -5.60 24.28
CA LEU A 96 -18.70 -6.62 25.14
C LEU A 96 -18.47 -8.03 24.60
N PHE A 97 -18.62 -8.23 23.29
CA PHE A 97 -18.33 -9.51 22.66
C PHE A 97 -16.85 -9.68 22.28
N LYS A 98 -16.08 -8.58 22.30
CA LYS A 98 -14.65 -8.55 21.90
C LYS A 98 -14.42 -9.17 20.51
N ASN A 99 -15.41 -9.06 19.63
CA ASN A 99 -15.40 -9.63 18.29
C ASN A 99 -15.20 -8.51 17.27
N LYS A 100 -13.93 -8.33 16.86
CA LYS A 100 -13.53 -7.27 15.93
C LYS A 100 -14.16 -7.44 14.55
N ASP A 101 -14.31 -8.66 14.05
CA ASP A 101 -14.89 -8.89 12.71
C ASP A 101 -16.37 -8.47 12.68
N TRP A 102 -17.12 -8.77 13.73
CA TRP A 102 -18.51 -8.36 13.86
C TRP A 102 -18.64 -6.84 14.02
N ALA A 103 -17.73 -6.21 14.78
CA ALA A 103 -17.67 -4.76 14.92
C ALA A 103 -17.35 -4.07 13.59
N THR A 104 -16.34 -4.53 12.86
CA THR A 104 -15.95 -4.05 11.53
C THR A 104 -17.14 -4.10 10.57
N ARG A 105 -17.81 -5.25 10.46
CA ARG A 105 -19.01 -5.39 9.61
C ARG A 105 -20.15 -4.47 10.03
N ALA A 106 -20.32 -4.24 11.33
CA ALA A 106 -21.36 -3.36 11.83
C ALA A 106 -21.07 -1.89 11.50
N TYR A 107 -19.82 -1.44 11.63
CA TYR A 107 -19.41 -0.09 11.25
C TYR A 107 -19.45 0.14 9.74
N ASP A 108 -19.03 -0.85 8.97
CA ASP A 108 -19.05 -0.81 7.50
C ASP A 108 -20.47 -0.66 6.93
N LYS A 109 -21.47 -1.31 7.54
CA LYS A 109 -22.88 -1.13 7.19
C LYS A 109 -23.36 0.31 7.33
N ILE A 110 -22.85 1.07 8.29
CA ILE A 110 -23.25 2.46 8.51
C ILE A 110 -22.66 3.35 7.42
N ILE A 111 -21.38 3.14 7.13
CA ILE A 111 -20.65 3.90 6.13
C ILE A 111 -21.25 3.69 4.75
N SER A 112 -21.67 2.47 4.44
CA SER A 112 -22.29 2.11 3.16
C SER A 112 -23.75 2.57 3.04
N HIS A 113 -24.59 2.37 4.07
CA HIS A 113 -26.04 2.62 3.96
C HIS A 113 -26.45 4.02 4.43
N TYR A 114 -25.64 4.66 5.28
CA TYR A 114 -25.93 5.94 5.91
C TYR A 114 -24.72 6.90 5.86
N PRO A 115 -24.09 7.13 4.68
CA PRO A 115 -22.82 7.84 4.55
C PRO A 115 -22.82 9.29 5.06
N ASN A 116 -24.00 9.92 5.06
CA ASN A 116 -24.23 11.30 5.50
C ASN A 116 -24.72 11.41 6.95
N SER A 117 -24.91 10.28 7.66
CA SER A 117 -25.29 10.32 9.07
C SER A 117 -24.11 10.77 9.93
N THR A 118 -24.39 11.43 11.05
CA THR A 118 -23.38 11.79 12.06
C THR A 118 -22.60 10.55 12.53
N TRP A 119 -23.26 9.40 12.61
CA TRP A 119 -22.68 8.11 13.00
C TRP A 119 -21.69 7.51 12.00
N ALA A 120 -21.73 7.92 10.72
CA ALA A 120 -20.79 7.41 9.73
C ALA A 120 -19.36 7.91 9.97
N ASN A 121 -19.19 9.14 10.45
CA ASN A 121 -17.87 9.67 10.79
C ASN A 121 -17.27 8.95 12.01
N ASP A 122 -18.07 8.73 13.04
CA ASP A 122 -17.65 7.98 14.23
C ASP A 122 -17.35 6.52 13.89
N ALA A 123 -18.15 5.91 13.01
CA ALA A 123 -17.91 4.55 12.50
C ALA A 123 -16.58 4.45 11.74
N ARG A 124 -16.26 5.43 10.89
CA ARG A 124 -14.95 5.50 10.19
C ARG A 124 -13.80 5.60 11.18
N ALA A 125 -13.93 6.44 12.22
CA ALA A 125 -12.90 6.60 13.24
C ALA A 125 -12.69 5.30 14.04
N ARG A 126 -13.78 4.64 14.49
CA ARG A 126 -13.74 3.34 15.18
C ARG A 126 -13.15 2.23 14.31
N LEU A 127 -13.58 2.15 13.05
CA LEU A 127 -13.04 1.22 12.08
C LEU A 127 -11.53 1.45 11.90
N GLY A 128 -11.11 2.70 11.76
CA GLY A 128 -9.69 3.07 11.72
C GLY A 128 -8.93 2.60 12.96
N GLN A 129 -9.50 2.76 14.17
CA GLN A 129 -8.88 2.24 15.39
C GLN A 129 -8.73 0.71 15.38
N ILE A 130 -9.79 -0.01 15.02
CA ILE A 130 -9.80 -1.47 14.94
C ILE A 130 -8.75 -1.96 13.94
N VAL A 131 -8.71 -1.35 12.77
CA VAL A 131 -7.91 -1.77 11.61
C VAL A 131 -6.43 -1.35 11.74
N TYR A 132 -6.13 -0.17 12.28
CA TYR A 132 -4.75 0.35 12.31
C TYR A 132 -4.04 0.21 13.66
N PHE A 133 -4.75 0.21 14.79
CA PHE A 133 -4.12 0.31 16.11
C PHE A 133 -4.19 -0.96 16.96
N THR A 134 -5.05 -1.92 16.60
CA THR A 134 -5.43 -3.00 17.54
C THR A 134 -4.73 -4.35 17.28
N ASN A 135 -3.84 -4.47 16.29
CA ASN A 135 -3.00 -5.66 16.10
C ASN A 135 -1.72 -5.30 15.35
N LYS A 136 -0.57 -5.33 16.02
CA LYS A 136 0.74 -5.17 15.36
C LYS A 136 1.04 -6.31 14.37
N ASP A 137 0.39 -7.47 14.54
CA ASP A 137 0.66 -8.69 13.77
C ASP A 137 -0.30 -8.93 12.59
N ILE A 138 -1.44 -8.23 12.53
CA ILE A 138 -2.41 -8.38 11.43
C ILE A 138 -2.36 -7.11 10.58
N ARG A 139 -1.78 -7.20 9.38
CA ARG A 139 -1.83 -6.10 8.40
C ARG A 139 -3.27 -5.92 7.94
N PRO A 140 -3.74 -4.67 7.83
CA PRO A 140 -5.07 -4.43 7.31
C PRO A 140 -5.18 -4.91 5.87
N VAL A 141 -6.37 -5.38 5.51
CA VAL A 141 -6.68 -5.73 4.13
C VAL A 141 -6.56 -4.46 3.27
N ARG A 142 -5.77 -4.51 2.20
CA ARG A 142 -5.46 -3.38 1.33
C ARG A 142 -4.96 -3.86 -0.01
N ARG A 143 -5.15 -3.02 -1.03
CA ARG A 143 -4.47 -3.14 -2.30
C ARG A 143 -3.43 -2.03 -2.38
N VAL A 144 -2.19 -2.37 -2.70
CA VAL A 144 -1.12 -1.39 -2.84
C VAL A 144 -0.52 -1.54 -4.22
N LEU A 145 -0.40 -0.43 -4.93
CA LEU A 145 0.22 -0.32 -6.24
C LEU A 145 1.33 0.73 -6.20
N ILE A 146 2.35 0.53 -7.01
CA ILE A 146 3.40 1.49 -7.27
C ILE A 146 3.23 1.94 -8.73
N ALA A 147 3.03 3.23 -8.91
CA ALA A 147 2.95 3.84 -10.22
C ALA A 147 4.30 3.70 -10.92
N VAL A 148 4.27 3.05 -12.07
CA VAL A 148 5.41 2.74 -12.90
C VAL A 148 5.09 3.17 -14.32
N GLN A 149 6.09 3.66 -15.04
CA GLN A 149 5.86 4.15 -16.40
C GLN A 149 5.81 2.99 -17.40
N PRO A 150 4.96 3.10 -18.44
CA PRO A 150 4.97 2.17 -19.56
C PRO A 150 6.24 2.35 -20.38
N LEU A 151 7.06 1.30 -20.46
CA LEU A 151 8.15 1.25 -21.44
C LEU A 151 7.71 0.49 -22.70
N PRO A 152 8.24 0.85 -23.90
CA PRO A 152 8.05 0.04 -25.09
C PRO A 152 8.54 -1.38 -24.85
N ASP A 153 7.83 -2.38 -25.36
CA ASP A 153 8.34 -3.75 -25.44
C ASP A 153 9.37 -3.81 -26.59
N ASP A 154 10.57 -3.29 -26.31
CA ASP A 154 11.67 -3.22 -27.26
C ASP A 154 12.46 -4.54 -27.37
N GLY A 155 11.88 -5.64 -26.86
CA GLY A 155 12.51 -6.96 -26.85
C GLY A 155 13.63 -7.11 -25.82
N ALA A 156 13.98 -6.05 -25.06
CA ALA A 156 15.00 -6.11 -24.02
C ALA A 156 14.50 -6.82 -22.75
N ALA A 157 13.26 -7.31 -22.70
CA ALA A 157 12.71 -8.04 -21.57
C ALA A 157 13.17 -9.51 -21.56
N ASP A 158 14.48 -9.70 -21.53
CA ASP A 158 15.18 -10.98 -21.41
C ASP A 158 15.12 -11.56 -19.99
N GLY A 159 14.45 -10.88 -19.05
CA GLY A 159 14.39 -11.25 -17.64
C GLY A 159 15.67 -10.95 -16.88
N SER A 160 16.60 -10.20 -17.48
CA SER A 160 17.81 -9.72 -16.80
C SER A 160 17.48 -8.68 -15.74
N LEU A 161 18.39 -8.56 -14.78
CA LEU A 161 18.32 -7.55 -13.75
C LEU A 161 18.30 -6.12 -14.33
N TRP A 162 18.98 -5.89 -15.46
CA TRP A 162 19.07 -4.59 -16.13
C TRP A 162 17.76 -4.19 -16.78
N ALA A 163 17.14 -5.10 -17.53
CA ALA A 163 15.86 -4.86 -18.16
C ALA A 163 14.79 -4.45 -17.13
N SER A 164 14.78 -5.14 -15.98
CA SER A 164 13.79 -4.92 -14.93
C SER A 164 14.04 -3.65 -14.11
N LEU A 165 15.23 -3.02 -14.21
CA LEU A 165 15.48 -1.68 -13.64
C LEU A 165 14.89 -0.54 -14.48
N ARG A 166 14.70 -0.74 -15.78
CA ARG A 166 14.28 0.36 -16.66
C ARG A 166 12.92 0.94 -16.27
N PRO A 167 11.87 0.15 -15.96
CA PRO A 167 10.56 0.70 -15.59
C PRO A 167 10.60 1.58 -14.35
N ILE A 168 11.43 1.23 -13.35
CA ILE A 168 11.55 2.02 -12.12
C ILE A 168 12.33 3.33 -12.36
N LEU A 169 13.32 3.34 -13.26
CA LEU A 169 14.01 4.56 -13.65
C LEU A 169 13.09 5.48 -14.47
N ALA A 170 12.35 4.90 -15.42
CA ALA A 170 11.37 5.63 -16.23
C ALA A 170 10.26 6.25 -15.35
N ALA A 171 9.76 5.49 -14.36
CA ALA A 171 8.82 5.97 -13.34
C ALA A 171 9.33 7.17 -12.53
N ARG A 172 10.65 7.32 -12.45
CA ARG A 172 11.32 8.44 -11.80
C ARG A 172 11.76 9.51 -12.80
N GLY A 173 11.30 9.45 -14.04
CA GLY A 173 11.58 10.44 -15.09
C GLY A 173 12.89 10.22 -15.85
N VAL A 174 13.47 9.01 -15.79
CA VAL A 174 14.74 8.69 -16.48
C VAL A 174 14.58 7.50 -17.41
N GLU A 175 14.57 7.79 -18.70
CA GLU A 175 14.61 6.76 -19.74
C GLU A 175 16.06 6.36 -19.99
N ALA A 176 16.44 5.18 -19.50
CA ALA A 176 17.75 4.57 -19.75
C ALA A 176 17.57 3.29 -20.57
N ASP A 177 18.22 3.23 -21.72
CA ASP A 177 18.36 2.00 -22.50
C ASP A 177 19.51 1.12 -21.96
N ASP A 178 19.66 -0.08 -22.50
CA ASP A 178 20.71 -1.01 -22.07
C ASP A 178 22.12 -0.41 -22.24
N VAL A 179 22.34 0.37 -23.31
CA VAL A 179 23.61 1.06 -23.57
C VAL A 179 23.93 2.07 -22.47
N THR A 180 22.96 2.88 -22.07
CA THR A 180 23.10 3.87 -21.00
C THR A 180 23.40 3.18 -19.66
N LEU A 181 22.67 2.13 -19.31
CA LEU A 181 22.91 1.37 -18.08
C LEU A 181 24.31 0.72 -18.08
N ARG A 182 24.75 0.17 -19.21
CA ARG A 182 26.13 -0.34 -19.35
C ARG A 182 27.15 0.76 -19.19
N GLY A 183 26.91 1.95 -19.75
CA GLY A 183 27.76 3.12 -19.54
C GLY A 183 27.88 3.50 -18.06
N TRP A 184 26.75 3.57 -17.35
CA TRP A 184 26.74 3.86 -15.91
C TRP A 184 27.35 2.76 -15.04
N SER A 185 27.38 1.52 -15.52
CA SER A 185 28.02 0.42 -14.80
C SER A 185 29.54 0.55 -14.74
N LEU A 186 30.12 1.28 -15.70
CA LEU A 186 31.56 1.37 -15.97
C LEU A 186 32.20 0.01 -16.28
N GLY A 187 31.38 -1.02 -16.52
CA GLY A 187 31.81 -2.41 -16.64
C GLY A 187 32.30 -2.88 -18.01
N PRO A 188 31.95 -2.26 -19.15
CA PRO A 188 32.28 -2.91 -20.41
C PRO A 188 33.78 -3.09 -20.65
N PHE A 189 34.69 -2.18 -20.27
CA PHE A 189 36.13 -2.46 -20.45
C PHE A 189 37.02 -1.67 -19.47
N TYR A 190 37.46 -2.37 -18.44
CA TYR A 190 38.72 -2.12 -17.74
C TYR A 190 39.68 -3.24 -18.15
N ALA A 191 40.77 -2.92 -18.84
CA ALA A 191 41.83 -3.87 -19.15
C ALA A 191 43.15 -3.31 -18.61
N GLY A 192 43.43 -3.57 -17.33
CA GLY A 192 44.76 -3.39 -16.76
C GLY A 192 45.57 -4.68 -16.92
N TYR A 193 46.81 -4.56 -17.37
CA TYR A 193 47.77 -5.65 -17.35
C TYR A 193 48.53 -5.64 -16.03
N ASP A 194 48.76 -6.81 -15.44
CA ASP A 194 49.69 -6.92 -14.31
C ASP A 194 51.09 -6.47 -14.78
N PRO A 195 51.67 -5.40 -14.20
CA PRO A 195 52.97 -4.89 -14.63
C PRO A 195 54.10 -5.90 -14.42
N LYS A 196 53.88 -6.94 -13.61
CA LYS A 196 54.83 -8.06 -13.41
C LYS A 196 54.47 -9.28 -14.26
N ASN A 197 53.26 -9.34 -14.83
CA ASN A 197 52.83 -10.43 -15.70
C ASN A 197 51.84 -9.94 -16.77
N PRO A 198 52.33 -9.46 -17.93
CA PRO A 198 51.50 -8.88 -18.99
C PRO A 198 50.47 -9.85 -19.61
N SER A 199 50.53 -11.15 -19.32
CA SER A 199 49.52 -12.13 -19.75
C SER A 199 48.33 -12.25 -18.77
N ARG A 200 48.41 -11.60 -17.61
CA ARG A 200 47.36 -11.61 -16.58
C ARG A 200 46.57 -10.31 -16.62
N VAL A 201 45.28 -10.42 -16.97
CA VAL A 201 44.31 -9.31 -16.89
C VAL A 201 43.92 -9.09 -15.42
N ILE A 202 44.06 -7.87 -14.94
CA ILE A 202 43.52 -7.45 -13.63
C ILE A 202 42.05 -7.13 -13.82
N LYS A 203 41.17 -7.94 -13.21
CA LYS A 203 39.75 -7.58 -13.09
C LYS A 203 39.63 -6.52 -12.00
N ALA A 204 39.09 -5.35 -12.36
CA ALA A 204 38.73 -4.37 -11.36
C ALA A 204 37.61 -4.93 -10.45
N PRO A 205 37.69 -4.78 -9.12
CA PRO A 205 36.75 -5.36 -8.17
C PRO A 205 35.45 -4.53 -8.06
N PHE A 206 34.89 -4.08 -9.19
CA PHE A 206 33.67 -3.26 -9.17
C PHE A 206 32.42 -4.12 -9.29
N ASP A 207 31.43 -3.80 -8.45
CA ASP A 207 30.07 -4.27 -8.64
C ASP A 207 29.38 -3.34 -9.65
N TYR A 208 29.18 -3.87 -10.87
CA TYR A 208 28.55 -3.16 -11.97
C TYR A 208 27.14 -2.68 -11.62
N PHE A 209 26.38 -3.48 -10.87
CA PHE A 209 25.00 -3.18 -10.50
C PHE A 209 24.95 -2.07 -9.45
N GLU A 210 25.82 -2.13 -8.45
CA GLU A 210 25.96 -1.05 -7.47
C GLU A 210 26.34 0.28 -8.14
N ASN A 211 27.25 0.26 -9.11
CA ASN A 211 27.65 1.46 -9.84
C ASN A 211 26.48 2.11 -10.58
N VAL A 212 25.69 1.33 -11.32
CA VAL A 212 24.50 1.82 -12.03
C VAL A 212 23.55 2.50 -11.06
N LEU A 213 23.21 1.85 -9.96
CA LEU A 213 22.27 2.40 -8.99
C LEU A 213 22.83 3.65 -8.31
N ALA A 214 24.10 3.63 -7.92
CA ALA A 214 24.73 4.77 -7.28
C ALA A 214 24.88 5.97 -8.23
N ASN A 215 24.99 5.71 -9.54
CA ASN A 215 24.94 6.72 -10.60
C ASN A 215 23.50 7.15 -10.91
N ALA A 216 22.49 6.29 -10.79
CA ALA A 216 21.09 6.70 -10.87
C ALA A 216 20.64 7.56 -9.66
N GLY A 217 21.29 7.41 -8.50
CA GLY A 217 20.96 8.17 -7.27
C GLY A 217 20.24 7.32 -6.24
N LEU A 218 20.37 6.01 -6.42
CA LEU A 218 19.73 5.00 -5.62
C LEU A 218 20.79 4.27 -4.80
N ARG A 219 20.34 3.78 -3.66
CA ARG A 219 20.96 2.69 -2.91
C ARG A 219 20.04 1.49 -3.00
N PHE A 220 20.57 0.32 -2.71
CA PHE A 220 19.76 -0.88 -2.63
C PHE A 220 20.03 -1.68 -1.38
N SER A 221 19.08 -2.54 -1.04
CA SER A 221 19.22 -3.57 -0.02
C SER A 221 18.71 -4.88 -0.58
N ILE A 222 19.44 -5.97 -0.30
CA ILE A 222 19.03 -7.32 -0.67
C ILE A 222 18.43 -8.00 0.55
N LYS A 223 17.25 -8.59 0.40
CA LYS A 223 16.71 -9.57 1.34
C LYS A 223 16.64 -10.92 0.63
N SER A 224 17.07 -11.99 1.32
CA SER A 224 16.93 -13.36 0.83
C SER A 224 16.88 -14.36 1.99
N GLY A 225 16.33 -15.53 1.72
CA GLY A 225 16.11 -16.62 2.67
C GLY A 225 14.76 -16.53 3.39
N GLY A 226 14.62 -17.31 4.47
CA GLY A 226 13.40 -17.37 5.27
C GLY A 226 12.36 -18.36 4.75
N ASP A 227 11.26 -18.47 5.49
CA ASP A 227 10.06 -19.21 5.08
C ASP A 227 9.16 -18.36 4.16
N GLU A 228 8.21 -19.01 3.50
CA GLU A 228 7.25 -18.39 2.56
C GLU A 228 6.47 -17.23 3.20
N ALA A 229 5.98 -17.41 4.43
CA ALA A 229 5.15 -16.43 5.09
C ALA A 229 5.96 -15.17 5.44
N LYS A 230 7.19 -15.34 5.92
CA LYS A 230 8.11 -14.24 6.18
C LYS A 230 8.49 -13.52 4.89
N ALA A 231 8.82 -14.25 3.82
CA ALA A 231 9.19 -13.67 2.54
C ALA A 231 8.06 -12.81 1.95
N LEU A 232 6.83 -13.30 1.95
CA LEU A 232 5.67 -12.53 1.48
C LEU A 232 5.41 -11.28 2.34
N ARG A 233 5.63 -11.35 3.67
CA ARG A 233 5.56 -10.16 4.54
C ARG A 233 6.65 -9.15 4.23
N ASP A 234 7.89 -9.61 4.03
CA ASP A 234 9.00 -8.76 3.64
C ASP A 234 8.71 -8.06 2.30
N LEU A 235 8.15 -8.78 1.32
CA LEU A 235 7.72 -8.18 0.05
C LEU A 235 6.68 -7.08 0.26
N GLN A 236 5.64 -7.36 1.06
CA GLN A 236 4.61 -6.38 1.38
C GLN A 236 5.19 -5.15 2.09
N ASP A 237 6.14 -5.31 3.00
CA ASP A 237 6.84 -4.19 3.66
C ASP A 237 7.55 -3.27 2.67
N GLU A 238 8.24 -3.86 1.68
CA GLU A 238 8.98 -3.09 0.69
C GLU A 238 8.03 -2.35 -0.27
N VAL A 239 6.90 -2.97 -0.62
CA VAL A 239 5.84 -2.32 -1.43
C VAL A 239 5.12 -1.22 -0.65
N ASP A 240 4.77 -1.48 0.63
CA ASP A 240 4.18 -0.49 1.54
C ASP A 240 5.10 0.72 1.78
N ALA A 241 6.41 0.51 1.68
CA ALA A 241 7.42 1.56 1.76
C ALA A 241 7.72 2.24 0.43
N ALA A 242 7.00 1.91 -0.65
CA ALA A 242 7.18 2.41 -2.01
C ALA A 242 8.60 2.20 -2.58
N ARG A 243 9.23 1.07 -2.24
CA ARG A 243 10.61 0.76 -2.68
C ARG A 243 10.70 -0.07 -3.96
N ALA A 244 9.54 -0.44 -4.52
CA ALA A 244 9.37 -1.17 -5.78
C ALA A 244 10.37 -2.34 -5.92
N PRO A 245 10.19 -3.41 -5.14
CA PRO A 245 11.18 -4.47 -5.05
C PRO A 245 11.26 -5.27 -6.36
N LEU A 246 12.49 -5.51 -6.83
CA LEU A 246 12.76 -6.54 -7.84
C LEU A 246 12.81 -7.90 -7.18
N VAL A 247 12.12 -8.88 -7.75
CA VAL A 247 12.08 -10.26 -7.26
C VAL A 247 12.68 -11.21 -8.29
N TYR A 248 13.48 -12.18 -7.84
CA TYR A 248 14.01 -13.23 -8.69
C TYR A 248 13.18 -14.50 -8.54
N PHE A 249 12.56 -14.97 -9.62
CA PHE A 249 11.71 -16.16 -9.61
C PHE A 249 12.07 -17.09 -10.77
N GLN A 250 11.65 -18.36 -10.68
CA GLN A 250 11.89 -19.36 -11.70
C GLN A 250 10.57 -20.00 -12.14
N GLU A 251 10.26 -19.86 -13.44
CA GLU A 251 9.09 -20.47 -14.06
C GLU A 251 9.54 -21.44 -15.15
N ARG A 252 9.01 -22.68 -15.12
CA ARG A 252 9.34 -23.73 -16.10
C ARG A 252 10.86 -23.95 -16.27
N GLY A 253 11.62 -23.75 -15.20
CA GLY A 253 13.08 -23.91 -15.20
C GLY A 253 13.86 -22.67 -15.65
N GLN A 254 13.22 -21.61 -16.13
CA GLN A 254 13.87 -20.36 -16.53
C GLN A 254 13.79 -19.33 -15.41
N GLY A 255 14.95 -18.82 -14.98
CA GLY A 255 15.06 -17.78 -13.96
C GLY A 255 14.93 -16.39 -14.57
N SER A 256 14.21 -15.48 -13.90
CA SER A 256 14.03 -14.11 -14.37
C SER A 256 13.80 -13.15 -13.21
N TRP A 257 14.18 -11.88 -13.42
CA TRP A 257 13.86 -10.76 -12.54
C TRP A 257 12.60 -10.06 -13.01
N ALA A 258 11.71 -9.72 -12.08
CA ALA A 258 10.55 -8.87 -12.37
C ALA A 258 10.33 -7.84 -11.26
N LEU A 259 9.67 -6.75 -11.61
CA LEU A 259 9.30 -5.71 -10.66
C LEU A 259 7.98 -6.09 -9.99
N CYS A 260 7.97 -6.17 -8.67
CA CYS A 260 6.74 -6.27 -7.91
C CYS A 260 6.16 -4.86 -7.76
N VAL A 261 5.10 -4.60 -8.52
CA VAL A 261 4.43 -3.30 -8.60
C VAL A 261 3.23 -3.21 -7.68
N GLY A 262 2.86 -4.30 -7.02
CA GLY A 262 1.76 -4.27 -6.07
C GLY A 262 1.35 -5.62 -5.49
N TYR A 263 0.40 -5.55 -4.58
CA TYR A 263 -0.27 -6.71 -4.00
C TYR A 263 -1.71 -6.36 -3.61
N ASP A 264 -2.55 -7.39 -3.50
CA ASP A 264 -3.88 -7.32 -2.91
C ASP A 264 -3.97 -8.36 -1.79
N SER A 265 -4.04 -7.91 -0.54
CA SER A 265 -4.08 -8.81 0.60
C SER A 265 -5.44 -9.44 0.85
N ASP A 266 -6.53 -8.92 0.27
CA ASP A 266 -7.86 -9.53 0.33
C ASP A 266 -7.92 -10.76 -0.57
N ARG A 267 -7.44 -10.57 -1.80
CA ARG A 267 -7.46 -11.60 -2.84
C ARG A 267 -6.28 -12.56 -2.77
N GLY A 268 -5.26 -12.22 -1.97
CA GLY A 268 -4.02 -12.96 -1.91
C GLY A 268 -3.29 -12.93 -3.24
N GLU A 269 -3.16 -11.76 -3.84
CA GLU A 269 -2.56 -11.55 -5.17
C GLU A 269 -1.28 -10.70 -5.09
N VAL A 270 -0.37 -10.94 -6.03
CA VAL A 270 0.84 -10.14 -6.25
C VAL A 270 0.88 -9.72 -7.71
N MET A 271 1.25 -8.47 -7.96
CA MET A 271 1.30 -7.86 -9.30
C MET A 271 2.75 -7.71 -9.74
N LEU A 272 3.14 -8.41 -10.80
CA LEU A 272 4.49 -8.40 -11.34
C LEU A 272 4.52 -7.76 -12.72
N GLN A 273 5.28 -6.69 -12.87
CA GLN A 273 5.59 -6.12 -14.17
C GLN A 273 6.86 -6.80 -14.70
N ARG A 274 6.67 -7.63 -15.73
CA ARG A 274 7.74 -8.36 -16.41
C ARG A 274 8.21 -7.63 -17.66
N ARG A 275 7.26 -7.01 -18.39
CA ARG A 275 7.50 -6.37 -19.69
C ARG A 275 6.59 -5.16 -19.89
N GLY A 276 7.16 -4.09 -20.42
CA GLY A 276 6.43 -2.90 -20.85
C GLY A 276 5.44 -2.36 -19.81
N ALA A 277 4.30 -1.84 -20.26
CA ALA A 277 3.28 -1.19 -19.42
C ALA A 277 2.43 -2.10 -18.54
N ARG A 278 2.51 -3.43 -18.73
CA ARG A 278 1.54 -4.38 -18.17
C ARG A 278 2.15 -5.16 -17.03
N PHE A 279 1.32 -5.45 -16.03
CA PHE A 279 1.68 -6.37 -14.97
C PHE A 279 0.76 -7.58 -14.98
N ASP A 280 1.36 -8.74 -14.69
CA ASP A 280 0.65 -9.97 -14.44
C ASP A 280 0.15 -9.98 -13.00
N THR A 281 -1.08 -10.43 -12.78
CA THR A 281 -1.62 -10.65 -11.44
C THR A 281 -1.56 -12.15 -11.14
N LEU A 282 -0.86 -12.51 -10.08
CA LEU A 282 -0.62 -13.90 -9.69
C LEU A 282 -1.17 -14.14 -8.29
N ASN A 283 -1.69 -15.35 -8.05
CA ASN A 283 -1.96 -15.80 -6.70
C ASN A 283 -0.64 -15.83 -5.89
N ALA A 284 -0.64 -15.23 -4.70
CA ALA A 284 0.54 -15.03 -3.87
C ALA A 284 1.22 -16.36 -3.49
N LYS A 285 0.44 -17.43 -3.27
CA LYS A 285 0.97 -18.75 -2.95
C LYS A 285 1.63 -19.40 -4.17
N THR A 286 1.00 -19.29 -5.33
CA THR A 286 1.59 -19.76 -6.59
C THR A 286 2.87 -19.00 -6.91
N PHE A 287 2.84 -17.67 -6.77
CA PHE A 287 4.02 -16.81 -6.92
C PHE A 287 5.13 -17.22 -5.96
N ALA A 288 4.83 -17.43 -4.67
CA ALA A 288 5.83 -17.87 -3.70
C ALA A 288 6.50 -19.19 -4.09
N GLY A 289 5.76 -20.11 -4.72
CA GLY A 289 6.32 -21.32 -5.31
C GLY A 289 7.39 -21.05 -6.37
N TYR A 290 7.13 -20.12 -7.30
CA TYR A 290 8.12 -19.70 -8.31
C TYR A 290 9.25 -18.86 -7.71
N TRP A 291 8.96 -18.07 -6.67
CA TRP A 291 9.91 -17.20 -5.99
C TRP A 291 10.89 -17.95 -5.09
N LYS A 292 10.57 -19.20 -4.71
CA LYS A 292 11.47 -20.10 -3.97
C LYS A 292 12.60 -20.65 -4.85
N ALA A 293 13.36 -19.75 -5.48
CA ALA A 293 14.48 -20.03 -6.35
C ALA A 293 15.74 -19.33 -5.84
N LYS A 294 16.91 -19.96 -6.02
CA LYS A 294 18.21 -19.39 -5.65
C LYS A 294 18.69 -18.44 -6.74
N SER A 295 19.02 -17.20 -6.37
CA SER A 295 19.56 -16.21 -7.31
C SER A 295 21.10 -16.16 -7.27
N SER A 296 21.71 -15.38 -8.17
CA SER A 296 23.14 -15.06 -8.12
C SER A 296 23.51 -14.08 -6.99
N LEU A 297 22.53 -13.35 -6.46
CA LEU A 297 22.71 -12.29 -5.46
C LEU A 297 22.30 -12.72 -4.04
N GLY A 298 21.68 -13.89 -3.88
CA GLY A 298 21.12 -14.33 -2.60
C GLY A 298 20.58 -15.76 -2.61
N GLY A 299 19.95 -16.15 -1.50
CA GLY A 299 19.31 -17.45 -1.32
C GLY A 299 17.93 -17.57 -2.01
N SER A 300 17.07 -18.44 -1.46
CA SER A 300 15.65 -18.48 -1.85
C SER A 300 14.94 -17.16 -1.55
N TYR A 301 13.85 -16.84 -2.23
CA TYR A 301 13.07 -15.60 -1.96
C TYR A 301 13.92 -14.32 -2.02
N THR A 302 14.76 -14.20 -3.05
CA THR A 302 15.58 -12.99 -3.20
C THR A 302 14.70 -11.82 -3.67
N LEU A 303 14.78 -10.69 -2.97
CA LEU A 303 14.30 -9.39 -3.44
C LEU A 303 15.36 -8.30 -3.27
N ILE A 304 15.30 -7.29 -4.15
CA ILE A 304 16.14 -6.09 -4.13
C ILE A 304 15.22 -4.88 -4.02
N SER A 305 15.41 -4.08 -2.99
CA SER A 305 14.67 -2.83 -2.80
C SER A 305 15.54 -1.62 -3.07
N PHE A 306 14.96 -0.56 -3.64
CA PHE A 306 15.68 0.67 -3.95
C PHE A 306 15.27 1.80 -3.02
N VAL A 307 16.26 2.56 -2.56
CA VAL A 307 16.06 3.71 -1.67
C VAL A 307 16.81 4.91 -2.22
N PRO A 308 16.22 6.13 -2.25
CA PRO A 308 16.94 7.34 -2.61
C PRO A 308 18.18 7.55 -1.74
N ARG A 309 19.29 8.00 -2.35
CA ARG A 309 20.58 8.19 -1.65
C ARG A 309 20.52 9.22 -0.51
N ASP A 310 19.64 10.21 -0.62
CA ASP A 310 19.52 11.32 0.32
C ASP A 310 18.60 11.03 1.51
N GLY A 311 17.98 9.84 1.54
CA GLY A 311 17.12 9.39 2.65
C GLY A 311 15.87 10.23 2.92
N LYS A 312 15.60 11.27 2.10
CA LYS A 312 14.45 12.16 2.29
C LYS A 312 13.15 11.50 1.86
N ALA A 313 12.14 11.71 2.72
CA ALA A 313 10.71 11.43 2.64
C ALA A 313 10.29 10.08 2.02
N ARG A 314 9.60 9.25 2.83
CA ARG A 314 8.66 8.28 2.26
C ARG A 314 7.69 9.08 1.38
N PRO A 315 7.39 8.64 0.14
CA PRO A 315 6.34 9.27 -0.63
C PRO A 315 5.04 9.28 0.20
N LYS A 316 4.05 10.07 -0.20
CA LYS A 316 2.69 9.99 0.35
C LYS A 316 1.83 9.24 -0.67
N PRO A 317 1.09 8.20 -0.26
CA PRO A 317 0.30 7.46 -1.21
C PRO A 317 -0.90 8.32 -1.60
N SER A 318 -1.25 8.30 -2.88
CA SER A 318 -2.58 8.74 -3.26
C SER A 318 -3.56 7.64 -2.88
N LEU A 319 -4.64 8.01 -2.20
CA LEU A 319 -5.79 7.13 -2.04
C LEU A 319 -6.62 7.31 -3.30
N THR A 320 -6.60 6.32 -4.20
CA THR A 320 -7.62 6.27 -5.25
C THR A 320 -8.95 5.95 -4.55
N PRO A 321 -9.97 6.82 -4.63
CA PRO A 321 -11.27 6.48 -4.10
C PRO A 321 -11.72 5.20 -4.80
N VAL A 322 -12.17 4.20 -4.03
CA VAL A 322 -12.85 3.03 -4.60
C VAL A 322 -13.94 3.60 -5.51
N PRO A 323 -13.89 3.37 -6.84
CA PRO A 323 -14.86 3.95 -7.74
C PRO A 323 -16.24 3.45 -7.28
N SER A 324 -17.06 4.37 -6.79
CA SER A 324 -18.46 4.08 -6.56
C SER A 324 -19.07 3.86 -7.93
N PRO A 325 -19.61 2.66 -8.24
CA PRO A 325 -20.22 2.45 -9.53
C PRO A 325 -21.35 3.47 -9.70
N THR A 326 -21.27 4.31 -10.73
CA THR A 326 -22.36 5.22 -11.09
C THR A 326 -23.55 4.36 -11.50
N PRO A 327 -24.64 4.30 -10.73
CA PRO A 327 -25.76 3.44 -11.08
C PRO A 327 -26.40 3.96 -12.36
N LYS A 328 -26.64 3.06 -13.33
CA LYS A 328 -27.53 3.37 -14.46
C LYS A 328 -28.91 3.74 -13.91
N PRO A 329 -29.62 4.73 -14.49
CA PRO A 329 -30.94 5.13 -14.02
C PRO A 329 -31.88 3.92 -13.95
N GLY A 330 -32.42 3.63 -12.76
CA GLY A 330 -33.42 2.57 -12.56
C GLY A 330 -32.91 1.22 -12.02
N GLN A 331 -31.62 1.08 -11.67
CA GLN A 331 -31.13 -0.10 -10.94
C GLN A 331 -30.76 0.26 -9.50
N THR A 332 -31.35 -0.44 -8.52
CA THR A 332 -30.89 -0.42 -7.14
C THR A 332 -29.47 -0.99 -7.10
N PRO A 333 -28.46 -0.26 -6.59
CA PRO A 333 -27.10 -0.79 -6.51
C PRO A 333 -27.11 -2.08 -5.67
N LEU A 334 -26.59 -3.17 -6.22
CA LEU A 334 -26.14 -4.29 -5.39
C LEU A 334 -25.18 -3.74 -4.33
N PRO A 335 -25.22 -4.23 -3.06
CA PRO A 335 -24.27 -3.78 -2.05
C PRO A 335 -22.87 -4.07 -2.57
N ALA A 336 -22.13 -3.01 -2.85
CA ALA A 336 -20.73 -3.11 -3.19
C ALA A 336 -20.03 -3.76 -1.99
N LEU A 337 -19.48 -4.95 -2.18
CA LEU A 337 -18.34 -5.38 -1.37
C LEU A 337 -17.28 -4.32 -1.65
N LEU A 338 -17.10 -3.37 -0.71
CA LEU A 338 -16.09 -2.33 -0.84
C LEU A 338 -14.77 -3.04 -1.08
N ALA A 339 -14.21 -2.87 -2.28
CA ALA A 339 -12.87 -3.31 -2.58
C ALA A 339 -11.93 -2.77 -1.50
N PRO A 340 -10.90 -3.53 -1.09
CA PRO A 340 -9.99 -3.07 -0.06
C PRO A 340 -9.41 -1.71 -0.44
N PRO A 341 -9.09 -0.83 0.53
CA PRO A 341 -8.55 0.49 0.24
C PRO A 341 -7.33 0.36 -0.67
N GLU A 342 -7.36 1.09 -1.79
CA GLU A 342 -6.30 1.10 -2.79
C GLU A 342 -5.35 2.26 -2.52
N PHE A 343 -4.06 1.95 -2.41
CA PHE A 343 -2.98 2.91 -2.23
C PHE A 343 -2.12 2.89 -3.48
N VAL A 344 -1.98 4.03 -4.15
CA VAL A 344 -1.11 4.17 -5.32
C VAL A 344 0.06 5.09 -4.97
N TRP A 345 1.27 4.55 -5.03
CA TRP A 345 2.52 5.25 -4.76
C TRP A 345 3.11 5.85 -6.02
N GLU A 346 3.26 7.17 -6.05
CA GLU A 346 4.10 7.84 -7.04
C GLU A 346 5.56 7.80 -6.60
N LEU A 347 6.46 7.47 -7.54
CA LEU A 347 7.89 7.42 -7.26
C LEU A 347 8.51 8.82 -7.42
N GLN A 348 9.42 9.15 -6.49
CA GLN A 348 10.11 10.42 -6.53
C GLN A 348 11.03 10.52 -7.76
N ALA A 349 10.91 11.62 -8.50
CA ALA A 349 11.71 11.89 -9.69
C ALA A 349 13.22 11.97 -9.39
N ILE A 350 14.02 11.54 -10.36
CA ILE A 350 15.49 11.63 -10.39
C ILE A 350 15.92 12.24 -11.73
N SER A 351 17.10 12.86 -11.79
CA SER A 351 17.60 13.53 -13.00
C SER A 351 18.57 12.65 -13.79
N ALA A 352 18.27 12.41 -15.08
CA ALA A 352 19.16 11.69 -15.99
C ALA A 352 20.50 12.42 -16.14
N ARG A 353 20.46 13.74 -16.32
CA ARG A 353 21.65 14.59 -16.41
C ARG A 353 22.56 14.47 -15.18
N GLU A 354 21.96 14.45 -13.98
CA GLU A 354 22.74 14.25 -12.76
C GLU A 354 23.34 12.85 -12.67
N ALA A 355 22.67 11.85 -13.24
CA ALA A 355 23.19 10.48 -13.28
C ALA A 355 24.40 10.36 -14.21
N ASP A 356 24.31 10.96 -15.40
CA ASP A 356 25.43 11.04 -16.35
C ASP A 356 26.61 11.77 -15.75
N LEU A 357 26.40 12.96 -15.17
CA LEU A 357 27.46 13.73 -14.51
C LEU A 357 28.15 12.93 -13.39
N ARG A 358 27.40 12.12 -12.63
CA ARG A 358 27.97 11.25 -11.59
C ARG A 358 28.76 10.10 -12.18
N ALA A 359 28.28 9.47 -13.24
CA ALA A 359 29.00 8.44 -13.95
C ALA A 359 30.34 8.98 -14.50
N LEU A 360 30.31 10.16 -15.13
CA LEU A 360 31.51 10.86 -15.63
C LEU A 360 32.50 11.20 -14.52
N GLY A 361 32.03 11.77 -13.41
CA GLY A 361 32.88 12.11 -12.27
C GLY A 361 33.57 10.90 -11.66
N ARG A 362 32.85 9.77 -11.54
CA ARG A 362 33.45 8.49 -11.10
C ARG A 362 34.45 7.96 -12.11
N ALA A 363 34.13 8.00 -13.39
CA ALA A 363 35.02 7.58 -14.47
C ALA A 363 36.34 8.38 -14.46
N ALA A 364 36.27 9.71 -14.34
CA ALA A 364 37.44 10.58 -14.20
C ALA A 364 38.26 10.28 -12.93
N THR A 365 37.59 10.00 -11.82
CA THR A 365 38.26 9.61 -10.56
C THR A 365 39.00 8.27 -10.72
N LEU A 366 38.44 7.31 -11.44
CA LEU A 366 39.10 6.04 -11.73
C LEU A 366 40.35 6.23 -12.59
N LEU A 367 40.28 7.06 -13.63
CA LEU A 367 41.41 7.37 -14.50
C LEU A 367 42.57 8.08 -13.80
N THR A 368 42.29 8.82 -12.72
CA THR A 368 43.27 9.66 -12.00
C THR A 368 43.88 8.97 -10.77
N ARG A 369 43.44 7.76 -10.40
CA ARG A 369 43.97 7.04 -9.23
C ARG A 369 45.42 6.58 -9.46
N PRO A 370 46.42 7.06 -8.69
CA PRO A 370 47.85 6.78 -8.93
C PRO A 370 48.31 5.34 -8.67
N ARG A 371 47.42 4.43 -8.26
CA ARG A 371 47.79 3.08 -7.77
C ARG A 371 47.54 1.94 -8.75
N GLU A 372 46.92 2.20 -9.89
CA GLU A 372 46.72 1.19 -10.94
C GLU A 372 47.22 1.74 -12.27
N GLY A 373 48.54 1.75 -12.46
CA GLY A 373 49.13 1.95 -13.78
C GLY A 373 48.63 0.84 -14.71
N GLY A 374 47.60 1.15 -15.51
CA GLY A 374 46.95 0.18 -16.39
C GLY A 374 45.45 0.39 -16.63
N ALA A 375 44.78 1.29 -15.90
CA ALA A 375 43.34 1.53 -16.07
C ALA A 375 43.01 2.43 -17.29
N LEU A 376 42.44 1.88 -18.36
CA LEU A 376 41.82 2.64 -19.46
C LEU A 376 40.32 2.33 -19.53
N LEU A 377 39.50 3.37 -19.74
CA LEU A 377 38.08 3.24 -20.11
C LEU A 377 37.94 2.86 -21.58
N ASN A 378 36.84 2.19 -21.94
CA ASN A 378 36.58 1.76 -23.31
C ASN A 378 36.11 2.88 -24.25
N ALA A 379 36.04 2.57 -25.54
CA ALA A 379 35.59 3.49 -26.58
C ALA A 379 34.18 4.07 -26.33
N GLU A 380 33.22 3.33 -25.76
CA GLU A 380 31.88 3.85 -25.46
C GLU A 380 31.87 4.76 -24.23
N GLY A 381 32.60 4.43 -23.16
CA GLY A 381 32.79 5.29 -21.99
C GLY A 381 33.60 6.54 -22.32
N LEU A 382 34.62 6.42 -23.17
CA LEU A 382 35.35 7.53 -23.78
C LEU A 382 34.47 8.34 -24.73
N SER A 383 33.58 7.71 -25.50
CA SER A 383 32.64 8.40 -26.40
C SER A 383 31.57 9.15 -25.64
N ALA A 384 31.04 8.57 -24.55
CA ALA A 384 30.14 9.25 -23.62
C ALA A 384 30.84 10.44 -22.95
N LEU A 385 32.07 10.24 -22.43
CA LEU A 385 32.92 11.32 -21.93
C LEU A 385 33.18 12.40 -22.98
N ALA A 386 33.48 12.02 -24.23
CA ALA A 386 33.78 12.94 -25.31
C ALA A 386 32.54 13.72 -25.77
N LYS A 387 31.36 13.07 -25.85
CA LYS A 387 30.08 13.73 -26.16
C LYS A 387 29.72 14.76 -25.11
N GLU A 388 29.87 14.41 -23.83
CA GLU A 388 29.56 15.30 -22.72
C GLU A 388 30.57 16.45 -22.58
N LEU A 389 31.87 16.18 -22.73
CA LEU A 389 32.89 17.24 -22.84
C LEU A 389 32.64 18.17 -24.02
N ALA A 390 32.22 17.64 -25.17
CA ALA A 390 31.83 18.45 -26.33
C ALA A 390 30.55 19.26 -26.07
N GLY A 391 29.62 18.73 -25.28
CA GLY A 391 28.43 19.46 -24.81
C GLY A 391 28.80 20.63 -23.89
N VAL A 392 29.64 20.37 -22.89
CA VAL A 392 30.15 21.39 -21.94
C VAL A 392 30.97 22.46 -22.66
N ALA A 393 31.81 22.08 -23.62
CA ALA A 393 32.58 23.02 -24.44
C ALA A 393 31.70 23.95 -25.30
N ARG A 394 30.52 23.49 -25.73
CA ARG A 394 29.53 24.32 -26.43
C ARG A 394 28.72 25.23 -25.49
N MET A 395 28.69 24.90 -24.20
CA MET A 395 28.01 25.68 -23.16
C MET A 395 28.93 26.72 -22.49
N ALA A 396 30.24 26.67 -22.74
CA ALA A 396 31.14 27.74 -22.34
C ALA A 396 30.73 29.02 -23.10
N PRO A 397 30.41 30.13 -22.41
CA PRO A 397 30.19 31.38 -23.10
C PRO A 397 31.47 31.72 -23.84
N VAL A 398 31.35 32.07 -25.13
CA VAL A 398 32.42 32.74 -25.85
C VAL A 398 32.63 34.06 -25.10
N SER A 399 33.57 34.06 -24.16
CA SER A 399 34.03 35.28 -23.52
C SER A 399 34.68 36.13 -24.60
N THR A 400 34.00 37.22 -24.95
CA THR A 400 34.56 38.35 -25.70
C THR A 400 35.76 38.94 -24.99
#